data_AF-A0A846EAJ2-F1
#
_entry.id   AF-A0A846EAJ2-F1
#
_cell.length_a   1.000
_cell.length_b   1.000
_cell.length_c   1.000
_cell.angle_alpha   90.00
_cell.angle_beta   90.00
_cell.angle_gamma   90.00
#
_symmetry.space_group_name_H-M   'P 1'
#
loop_
_entity.id
_entity.type
_entity.pdbx_description
1 polymer ?
#
loop_
_entity_poly.entity_id
_entity_poly.type
_entity_poly.pdbx_seq_one_letter_code
_entity_poly.pdbx_strand_id
1 'polypeptide(L)'
;KKAEVKGKLIPDSNDEYFLYQTLVGACPFDTGGLPDSLEAFTNRVKEYIIKAVREAKLHTEWLRPDCEYEENYLAFVKAILDPGYEFLKTFGPFKQKIAYYGIFNSLSQVLLKVASPGVPDFYQGTELWDLSLVDPDNRRPVDFQQRREFLEEIQQRAKTDILSLVEELLEHKEDGRIKLFLIAQCLKARREYLSIFQDGDYQPLEVTGKFNDCAIAFARQSQQGTAIAIAPRFFTHLIRPAESPIGELWQDTAIQLPENLAGTWTNAITHQSLPATTTLSLTQALQHFPVALLVQPHS
;
A
#
# COMPACT_ATOMS: atom_id res chain seq x y z
N LYS A 1 -14.71 29.21 -4.46
CA LYS A 1 -14.48 30.13 -3.32
C LYS A 1 -15.31 29.66 -2.13
N LYS A 2 -14.80 29.78 -0.90
CA LYS A 2 -15.58 29.45 0.31
C LYS A 2 -16.74 30.43 0.47
N ALA A 3 -17.85 29.94 1.00
CA ALA A 3 -18.94 30.80 1.45
C ALA A 3 -18.61 31.37 2.84
N GLU A 4 -19.14 32.55 3.15
CA GLU A 4 -19.08 33.13 4.49
C GLU A 4 -20.51 33.29 5.02
N VAL A 5 -20.80 32.61 6.13
CA VAL A 5 -22.12 32.60 6.77
C VAL A 5 -21.93 32.96 8.23
N LYS A 6 -22.60 34.03 8.69
CA LYS A 6 -22.54 34.52 10.08
C LYS A 6 -21.09 34.73 10.58
N GLY A 7 -20.20 35.21 9.70
CA GLY A 7 -18.79 35.48 10.01
C GLY A 7 -17.89 34.23 10.06
N LYS A 8 -18.39 33.07 9.60
CA LYS A 8 -17.60 31.83 9.49
C LYS A 8 -17.48 31.40 8.04
N LEU A 9 -16.26 31.01 7.65
CA LEU A 9 -16.00 30.41 6.34
C LEU A 9 -16.45 28.95 6.34
N ILE A 10 -17.05 28.52 5.23
CA ILE A 10 -17.51 27.14 5.03
C ILE A 10 -16.82 26.55 3.78
N PRO A 11 -16.13 25.40 3.91
CA PRO A 11 -15.82 24.71 5.17
C PRO A 11 -14.88 25.52 6.07
N ASP A 12 -14.94 25.25 7.37
CA ASP A 12 -13.95 25.78 8.31
C ASP A 12 -12.54 25.22 7.99
N SER A 13 -11.51 25.73 8.64
CA SER A 13 -10.13 25.33 8.34
C SER A 13 -9.83 23.86 8.66
N ASN A 14 -10.47 23.29 9.68
CA ASN A 14 -10.23 21.91 10.08
C ASN A 14 -10.92 20.94 9.10
N ASP A 15 -12.17 21.23 8.75
CA ASP A 15 -12.94 20.47 7.76
C ASP A 15 -12.27 20.54 6.39
N GLU A 16 -11.81 21.72 5.96
CA GLU A 16 -11.09 21.89 4.70
C GLU A 16 -9.78 21.06 4.68
N TYR A 17 -9.02 21.08 5.77
CA TYR A 17 -7.78 20.31 5.87
C TYR A 17 -8.04 18.79 5.81
N PHE A 18 -9.12 18.34 6.47
CA PHE A 18 -9.58 16.96 6.41
C PHE A 18 -10.04 16.56 4.99
N LEU A 19 -10.74 17.45 4.29
CA LEU A 19 -11.11 17.25 2.88
C LEU A 19 -9.88 17.04 2.01
N TYR A 20 -8.83 17.87 2.14
CA TYR A 20 -7.63 17.70 1.32
C TYR A 20 -6.94 16.35 1.54
N GLN A 21 -6.86 15.87 2.79
CA GLN A 21 -6.36 14.52 3.08
C GLN A 21 -7.25 13.43 2.46
N THR A 22 -8.56 13.60 2.56
CA THR A 22 -9.55 12.70 1.98
C THR A 22 -9.40 12.60 0.46
N LEU A 23 -9.26 13.73 -0.23
CA LEU A 23 -9.09 13.78 -1.67
C LEU A 23 -7.82 13.05 -2.10
N VAL A 24 -6.69 13.30 -1.43
CA VAL A 24 -5.42 12.64 -1.74
C VAL A 24 -5.48 11.14 -1.46
N GLY A 25 -6.11 10.72 -0.36
CA GLY A 25 -6.17 9.32 0.04
C GLY A 25 -7.16 8.46 -0.75
N ALA A 26 -8.27 9.05 -1.22
CA ALA A 26 -9.33 8.30 -1.91
C ALA A 26 -9.27 8.39 -3.45
N CYS A 27 -8.41 9.26 -4.00
CA CYS A 27 -8.27 9.41 -5.44
C CYS A 27 -7.58 8.17 -6.04
N PRO A 28 -8.20 7.46 -7.01
CA PRO A 28 -7.65 6.30 -7.70
C PRO A 28 -6.22 6.52 -8.23
N PHE A 29 -5.41 5.45 -8.33
CA PHE A 29 -4.00 5.51 -8.74
C PHE A 29 -3.75 5.70 -10.24
N ASP A 30 -4.76 6.13 -10.99
CA ASP A 30 -4.72 6.31 -12.45
C ASP A 30 -3.52 7.14 -12.94
N THR A 31 -2.96 6.74 -14.08
CA THR A 31 -1.73 7.28 -14.66
C THR A 31 -1.86 8.75 -15.08
N GLY A 32 -3.08 9.22 -15.38
CA GLY A 32 -3.37 10.62 -15.70
C GLY A 32 -3.40 11.57 -14.49
N GLY A 33 -3.27 11.04 -13.27
CA GLY A 33 -3.23 11.83 -12.04
C GLY A 33 -4.60 12.31 -11.53
N LEU A 34 -5.64 12.20 -12.36
CA LEU A 34 -7.03 12.39 -12.00
C LEU A 34 -7.81 11.11 -12.33
N PRO A 35 -8.94 10.86 -11.64
CA PRO A 35 -9.77 9.69 -11.90
C PRO A 35 -10.39 9.74 -13.30
N ASP A 36 -10.55 8.57 -13.93
CA ASP A 36 -11.26 8.44 -15.22
C ASP A 36 -12.66 9.09 -15.20
N SER A 37 -13.38 8.95 -14.08
CA SER A 37 -14.65 9.64 -13.82
C SER A 37 -14.53 10.55 -12.60
N LEU A 38 -14.22 11.83 -12.88
CA LEU A 38 -14.17 12.88 -11.85
C LEU A 38 -15.55 13.13 -11.22
N GLU A 39 -16.63 12.96 -11.98
CA GLU A 39 -18.00 13.07 -11.46
C GLU A 39 -18.31 11.99 -10.42
N ALA A 40 -18.02 10.71 -10.74
CA ALA A 40 -18.25 9.61 -9.81
C ALA A 40 -17.40 9.78 -8.53
N PHE A 41 -16.14 10.20 -8.68
CA PHE A 41 -15.28 10.52 -7.54
C PHE A 41 -15.83 11.68 -6.69
N THR A 42 -16.27 12.76 -7.33
CA THR A 42 -16.87 13.92 -6.66
C THR A 42 -18.08 13.52 -5.83
N ASN A 43 -18.95 12.65 -6.38
CA ASN A 43 -20.13 12.18 -5.65
C ASN A 43 -19.76 11.34 -4.41
N ARG A 44 -18.79 10.41 -4.53
CA ARG A 44 -18.27 9.65 -3.38
C ARG A 44 -17.74 10.55 -2.27
N VAL A 45 -16.95 11.57 -2.64
CA VAL A 45 -16.40 12.53 -1.67
C VAL A 45 -17.52 13.34 -1.01
N LYS A 46 -18.49 13.82 -1.78
CA LYS A 46 -19.64 14.56 -1.26
C LYS A 46 -20.45 13.77 -0.24
N GLU A 47 -20.74 12.50 -0.52
CA GLU A 47 -21.45 11.63 0.42
C GLU A 47 -20.64 11.43 1.71
N TYR A 48 -19.33 11.20 1.57
CA TYR A 48 -18.45 11.00 2.70
C TYR A 48 -18.31 12.24 3.59
N ILE A 49 -18.10 13.43 3.01
CA ILE A 49 -17.85 14.63 3.82
C ILE A 49 -19.06 14.97 4.69
N ILE A 50 -20.29 14.78 4.19
CA ILE A 50 -21.51 15.00 4.96
C ILE A 50 -21.60 14.04 6.14
N LYS A 51 -21.30 12.75 5.89
CA LYS A 51 -21.18 11.78 6.97
C LYS A 51 -20.13 12.21 8.00
N ALA A 52 -18.93 12.59 7.55
CA ALA A 52 -17.85 12.99 8.44
C ALA A 52 -18.21 14.20 9.33
N VAL A 53 -18.80 15.26 8.77
CA VAL A 53 -19.16 16.45 9.57
C VAL A 53 -20.32 16.19 10.52
N ARG A 54 -21.26 15.31 10.17
CA ARG A 54 -22.34 14.88 11.07
C ARG A 54 -21.85 14.01 12.21
N GLU A 55 -20.83 13.17 11.99
CA GLU A 55 -20.18 12.39 13.05
C GLU A 55 -19.36 13.28 14.00
N ALA A 56 -18.73 14.34 13.47
CA ALA A 56 -17.96 15.29 14.27
C ALA A 56 -18.84 16.13 15.22
N LYS A 57 -20.11 16.38 14.85
CA LYS A 57 -21.11 17.12 15.66
C LYS A 57 -20.69 18.54 16.07
N LEU A 58 -19.81 19.18 15.28
CA LEU A 58 -19.36 20.55 15.52
C LEU A 58 -20.29 21.60 14.89
N HIS A 59 -20.63 21.41 13.61
CA HIS A 59 -21.47 22.35 12.84
C HIS A 59 -22.81 21.75 12.43
N THR A 60 -22.90 20.43 12.25
CA THR A 60 -24.13 19.70 11.89
C THR A 60 -24.15 18.34 12.59
N GLU A 61 -25.33 17.73 12.74
CA GLU A 61 -25.52 16.43 13.37
C GLU A 61 -26.68 15.65 12.74
N TRP A 62 -26.71 14.33 12.94
CA TRP A 62 -27.72 13.46 12.32
C TRP A 62 -29.17 13.78 12.68
N LEU A 63 -29.43 14.16 13.94
CA LEU A 63 -30.80 14.43 14.42
C LEU A 63 -31.30 15.83 14.06
N ARG A 64 -30.40 16.78 13.87
CA ARG A 64 -30.71 18.17 13.54
C ARG A 64 -29.66 18.72 12.57
N PRO A 65 -29.81 18.41 11.26
CA PRO A 65 -28.85 18.87 10.26
C PRO A 65 -28.84 20.39 10.13
N ASP A 66 -27.64 20.98 10.04
CA ASP A 66 -27.46 22.34 9.56
C ASP A 66 -27.33 22.31 8.03
N CYS A 67 -28.47 22.45 7.35
CA CYS A 67 -28.52 22.41 5.88
C CYS A 67 -27.70 23.54 5.24
N GLU A 68 -27.59 24.71 5.89
CA GLU A 68 -26.82 25.83 5.36
C GLU A 68 -25.33 25.50 5.36
N TYR A 69 -24.82 24.85 6.41
CA TYR A 69 -23.44 24.38 6.44
C TYR A 69 -23.18 23.28 5.40
N GLU A 70 -24.04 22.26 5.38
CA GLU A 70 -23.91 21.12 4.49
C GLU A 70 -23.93 21.52 3.01
N GLU A 71 -24.88 22.35 2.60
CA GLU A 71 -25.01 22.80 1.21
C GLU A 71 -23.81 23.63 0.75
N ASN A 72 -23.33 24.56 1.59
CA ASN A 72 -22.15 25.37 1.27
C ASN A 72 -20.88 24.52 1.18
N TYR A 73 -20.75 23.49 2.03
CA TYR A 73 -19.62 22.58 1.96
C TYR A 73 -19.67 21.70 0.68
N LEU A 74 -20.84 21.16 0.34
CA LEU A 74 -21.04 20.44 -0.93
C LEU A 74 -20.75 21.32 -2.16
N ALA A 75 -21.14 22.58 -2.12
CA ALA A 75 -20.84 23.55 -3.17
C ALA A 75 -19.33 23.81 -3.29
N PHE A 76 -18.62 23.89 -2.16
CA PHE A 76 -17.17 24.02 -2.15
C PHE A 76 -16.48 22.80 -2.78
N VAL A 77 -16.87 21.58 -2.40
CA VAL A 77 -16.32 20.34 -3.00
C VAL A 77 -16.56 20.30 -4.50
N LYS A 78 -17.79 20.60 -4.94
CA LYS A 78 -18.12 20.65 -6.37
C LYS A 78 -17.25 21.67 -7.12
N ALA A 79 -17.01 22.84 -6.53
CA ALA A 79 -16.23 23.89 -7.17
C ALA A 79 -14.74 23.52 -7.31
N ILE A 80 -14.12 22.93 -6.29
CA ILE A 80 -12.69 22.59 -6.37
C ILE A 80 -12.41 21.38 -7.26
N LEU A 81 -13.38 20.47 -7.41
CA LEU A 81 -13.31 19.31 -8.30
C LEU A 81 -13.90 19.57 -9.68
N ASP A 82 -14.24 20.82 -10.01
CA ASP A 82 -14.66 21.18 -11.36
C ASP A 82 -13.45 21.11 -12.32
N PRO A 83 -13.57 20.47 -13.51
CA PRO A 83 -12.46 20.33 -14.47
C PRO A 83 -11.80 21.65 -14.88
N GLY A 84 -12.53 22.76 -14.86
CA GLY A 84 -12.03 24.08 -15.21
C GLY A 84 -11.34 24.82 -14.06
N TYR A 85 -11.34 24.26 -12.85
CA TYR A 85 -10.82 24.93 -11.66
C TYR A 85 -9.31 24.70 -11.49
N GLU A 86 -8.58 25.78 -11.19
CA GLU A 86 -7.11 25.78 -11.09
C GLU A 86 -6.56 24.78 -10.04
N PHE A 87 -7.36 24.44 -9.02
CA PHE A 87 -6.98 23.47 -8.00
C PHE A 87 -6.51 22.14 -8.62
N LEU A 88 -7.26 21.61 -9.59
CA LEU A 88 -6.96 20.29 -10.19
C LEU A 88 -5.60 20.25 -10.88
N LYS A 89 -5.14 21.38 -11.45
CA LYS A 89 -3.82 21.48 -12.08
C LYS A 89 -2.69 21.31 -11.08
N THR A 90 -2.91 21.69 -9.81
CA THR A 90 -1.93 21.50 -8.73
C THR A 90 -2.14 20.18 -7.99
N PHE A 91 -3.40 19.75 -7.84
CA PHE A 91 -3.78 18.54 -7.13
C PHE A 91 -3.31 17.28 -7.85
N GLY A 92 -3.51 17.16 -9.17
CA GLY A 92 -3.15 15.96 -9.93
C GLY A 92 -1.68 15.55 -9.78
N PRO A 93 -0.71 16.45 -10.06
CA PRO A 93 0.72 16.14 -9.88
C PRO A 93 1.09 15.84 -8.42
N PHE A 94 0.51 16.56 -7.45
CA PHE A 94 0.75 16.30 -6.04
C PHE A 94 0.25 14.92 -5.62
N LYS A 95 -0.98 14.56 -6.03
CA LYS A 95 -1.57 13.25 -5.76
C LYS A 95 -0.76 12.13 -6.42
N GLN A 96 -0.27 12.30 -7.65
CA GLN A 96 0.59 11.30 -8.32
C GLN A 96 1.85 11.02 -7.49
N LYS A 97 2.50 12.06 -6.99
CA LYS A 97 3.65 11.93 -6.09
C LYS A 97 3.30 11.12 -4.83
N ILE A 98 2.16 11.40 -4.19
CA ILE A 98 1.74 10.66 -2.99
C ILE A 98 1.38 9.21 -3.32
N ALA A 99 0.63 8.98 -4.40
CA ALA A 99 0.24 7.64 -4.86
C ALA A 99 1.46 6.74 -5.11
N TYR A 100 2.53 7.29 -5.70
CA TYR A 100 3.78 6.59 -5.94
C TYR A 100 4.35 5.95 -4.66
N TYR A 101 4.41 6.73 -3.57
CA TYR A 101 4.84 6.21 -2.27
C TYR A 101 3.80 5.33 -1.59
N GLY A 102 2.51 5.64 -1.78
CA GLY A 102 1.38 4.87 -1.25
C GLY A 102 1.39 3.42 -1.72
N ILE A 103 1.73 3.18 -2.99
CA ILE A 103 1.86 1.85 -3.58
C ILE A 103 2.91 1.02 -2.81
N PHE A 104 4.14 1.53 -2.64
CA PHE A 104 5.20 0.78 -1.95
C PHE A 104 4.96 0.60 -0.45
N ASN A 105 4.34 1.60 0.20
CA ASN A 105 3.86 1.47 1.58
C ASN A 105 2.83 0.33 1.70
N SER A 106 1.91 0.21 0.73
CA SER A 106 0.90 -0.86 0.74
C SER A 106 1.51 -2.24 0.54
N LEU A 107 2.51 -2.39 -0.33
CA LEU A 107 3.24 -3.66 -0.50
C LEU A 107 3.95 -4.07 0.80
N SER A 108 4.58 -3.11 1.47
CA SER A 108 5.23 -3.34 2.78
C SER A 108 4.20 -3.75 3.83
N GLN A 109 3.04 -3.08 3.88
CA GLN A 109 1.95 -3.45 4.78
C GLN A 109 1.41 -4.86 4.50
N VAL A 110 1.27 -5.26 3.23
CA VAL A 110 0.86 -6.62 2.85
C VAL A 110 1.87 -7.64 3.35
N LEU A 111 3.17 -7.43 3.11
CA LEU A 111 4.19 -8.37 3.59
C LEU A 111 4.16 -8.49 5.11
N LEU A 112 4.12 -7.36 5.84
CA LEU A 112 4.06 -7.38 7.30
C LEU A 112 2.82 -8.12 7.81
N LYS A 113 1.65 -7.82 7.25
CA LYS A 113 0.38 -8.50 7.57
C LYS A 113 0.48 -10.00 7.35
N VAL A 114 1.06 -10.41 6.22
CA VAL A 114 1.15 -11.82 5.87
C VAL A 114 2.23 -12.51 6.68
N ALA A 115 3.41 -11.94 6.92
CA ALA A 115 4.50 -12.65 7.60
C ALA A 115 4.40 -12.66 9.14
N SER A 116 3.64 -11.73 9.73
CA SER A 116 3.47 -11.61 11.18
C SER A 116 2.77 -12.84 11.80
N PRO A 117 2.90 -13.04 13.14
CA PRO A 117 2.13 -14.03 13.87
C PRO A 117 0.61 -13.80 13.73
N GLY A 118 -0.15 -14.90 13.76
CA GLY A 118 -1.60 -14.88 13.57
C GLY A 118 -2.05 -15.24 12.15
N VAL A 119 -3.35 -15.04 11.89
CA VAL A 119 -4.00 -15.36 10.61
C VAL A 119 -4.25 -14.07 9.83
N PRO A 120 -3.64 -13.89 8.64
CA PRO A 120 -3.87 -12.70 7.84
C PRO A 120 -5.27 -12.73 7.21
N ASP A 121 -6.09 -11.73 7.52
CA ASP A 121 -7.45 -11.57 6.99
C ASP A 121 -7.51 -10.55 5.84
N PHE A 122 -8.18 -10.85 4.73
CA PHE A 122 -8.32 -9.93 3.59
C PHE A 122 -9.79 -9.59 3.34
N TYR A 123 -10.14 -8.32 3.50
CA TYR A 123 -11.45 -7.83 3.11
C TYR A 123 -11.61 -7.90 1.57
N GLN A 124 -12.82 -8.21 1.12
CA GLN A 124 -13.13 -8.38 -0.30
C GLN A 124 -12.68 -7.19 -1.14
N GLY A 125 -12.00 -7.43 -2.27
CA GLY A 125 -11.56 -6.37 -3.18
C GLY A 125 -10.18 -5.81 -2.88
N THR A 126 -9.65 -6.02 -1.67
CA THR A 126 -8.39 -5.42 -1.19
C THR A 126 -7.12 -6.08 -1.73
N GLU A 127 -7.25 -7.14 -2.51
CA GLU A 127 -6.17 -7.76 -3.28
C GLU A 127 -5.64 -6.86 -4.41
N LEU A 128 -6.43 -5.88 -4.87
CA LEU A 128 -5.99 -4.75 -5.69
C LEU A 128 -5.95 -3.46 -4.84
N TRP A 129 -5.83 -2.30 -5.49
CA TRP A 129 -5.95 -1.01 -4.79
C TRP A 129 -7.41 -0.76 -4.39
N ASP A 130 -7.66 -0.76 -3.08
CA ASP A 130 -8.94 -0.36 -2.51
C ASP A 130 -8.76 0.97 -1.77
N LEU A 131 -9.24 2.04 -2.40
CA LEU A 131 -9.20 3.42 -1.90
C LEU A 131 -10.62 3.87 -1.50
N SER A 132 -11.33 2.97 -0.81
CA SER A 132 -12.66 3.23 -0.28
C SER A 132 -12.62 4.12 0.96
N LEU A 133 -13.66 4.92 1.10
CA LEU A 133 -13.98 5.70 2.29
C LEU A 133 -14.83 4.84 3.25
N VAL A 134 -15.31 5.45 4.33
CA VAL A 134 -16.18 4.74 5.30
C VAL A 134 -17.48 4.30 4.63
N ASP A 135 -18.15 3.31 5.25
CA ASP A 135 -19.49 2.84 4.90
C ASP A 135 -20.44 4.00 4.49
N PRO A 136 -21.20 3.89 3.40
CA PRO A 136 -21.34 2.72 2.52
C PRO A 136 -20.29 2.61 1.40
N ASP A 137 -19.31 3.51 1.30
CA ASP A 137 -18.35 3.51 0.17
C ASP A 137 -17.48 2.24 0.11
N ASN A 138 -17.15 1.65 1.26
CA ASN A 138 -16.44 0.37 1.36
C ASN A 138 -17.31 -0.88 1.14
N ARG A 139 -18.59 -0.70 0.76
CA ARG A 139 -19.52 -1.77 0.38
C ARG A 139 -19.85 -1.80 -1.11
N ARG A 140 -19.13 -1.01 -1.92
CA ARG A 140 -19.26 -1.03 -3.39
C ARG A 140 -18.98 -2.45 -3.93
N PRO A 141 -19.62 -2.84 -5.05
CA PRO A 141 -19.46 -4.17 -5.62
C PRO A 141 -18.02 -4.41 -6.05
N VAL A 142 -17.55 -5.65 -5.87
CA VAL A 142 -16.21 -6.09 -6.27
C VAL A 142 -16.29 -6.85 -7.58
N ASP A 143 -15.49 -6.45 -8.56
CA ASP A 143 -15.34 -7.20 -9.81
C ASP A 143 -14.40 -8.40 -9.61
N PHE A 144 -14.99 -9.53 -9.21
CA PHE A 144 -14.27 -10.79 -9.03
C PHE A 144 -13.88 -11.47 -10.34
N GLN A 145 -14.51 -11.13 -11.46
CA GLN A 145 -14.16 -11.73 -12.75
C GLN A 145 -12.78 -11.23 -13.18
N GLN A 146 -12.60 -9.91 -13.20
CA GLN A 146 -11.31 -9.30 -13.54
C GLN A 146 -10.17 -9.82 -12.64
N ARG A 147 -10.42 -9.96 -11.34
CA ARG A 147 -9.42 -10.46 -10.38
C ARG A 147 -9.02 -11.92 -10.63
N ARG A 148 -9.97 -12.77 -11.02
CA ARG A 148 -9.68 -14.15 -11.41
C ARG A 148 -8.82 -14.19 -12.67
N GLU A 149 -9.18 -13.40 -13.69
CA GLU A 149 -8.42 -13.28 -14.93
C GLU A 149 -6.97 -12.82 -14.67
N PHE A 150 -6.79 -11.75 -13.87
CA PHE A 150 -5.46 -11.30 -13.46
C PHE A 150 -4.68 -12.35 -12.68
N LEU A 151 -5.31 -13.04 -11.72
CA LEU A 151 -4.65 -14.06 -10.92
C LEU A 151 -4.19 -15.25 -11.79
N GLU A 152 -5.05 -15.70 -12.72
CA GLU A 152 -4.74 -16.78 -13.64
C GLU A 152 -3.56 -16.41 -14.54
N GLU A 153 -3.57 -15.21 -15.13
CA GLU A 153 -2.45 -14.71 -15.94
C GLU A 153 -1.14 -14.67 -15.15
N ILE A 154 -1.17 -14.04 -13.97
CA ILE A 154 -0.02 -13.94 -13.06
C ILE A 154 0.53 -15.33 -12.74
N GLN A 155 -0.34 -16.29 -12.41
CA GLN A 155 0.08 -17.64 -12.05
C GLN A 155 0.69 -18.41 -13.22
N GLN A 156 0.23 -18.21 -14.45
CA GLN A 156 0.86 -18.86 -15.60
C GLN A 156 2.20 -18.24 -15.91
N ARG A 157 2.30 -16.91 -15.93
CA ARG A 157 3.54 -16.19 -16.26
C ARG A 157 4.63 -16.41 -15.20
N ALA A 158 4.26 -16.46 -13.92
CA ALA A 158 5.19 -16.75 -12.83
C ALA A 158 5.83 -18.15 -12.92
N LYS A 159 5.24 -19.10 -13.65
CA LYS A 159 5.84 -20.43 -13.90
C LYS A 159 6.90 -20.41 -14.99
N THR A 160 6.78 -19.51 -15.97
CA THR A 160 7.66 -19.46 -17.14
C THR A 160 8.80 -18.47 -16.95
N ASP A 161 8.49 -17.24 -16.52
CA ASP A 161 9.48 -16.18 -16.31
C ASP A 161 8.94 -15.18 -15.27
N ILE A 162 9.30 -15.43 -14.02
CA ILE A 162 8.85 -14.61 -12.89
C ILE A 162 9.53 -13.24 -12.85
N LEU A 163 10.77 -13.11 -13.36
CA LEU A 163 11.50 -11.85 -13.29
C LEU A 163 10.97 -10.87 -14.33
N SER A 164 10.73 -11.33 -15.57
CA SER A 164 10.07 -10.50 -16.58
C SER A 164 8.66 -10.08 -16.15
N LEU A 165 7.90 -10.97 -15.50
CA LEU A 165 6.61 -10.60 -14.91
C LEU A 165 6.76 -9.50 -13.85
N VAL A 166 7.73 -9.64 -12.94
CA VAL A 166 7.97 -8.64 -11.87
C VAL A 166 8.32 -7.27 -12.45
N GLU A 167 9.14 -7.22 -13.51
CA GLU A 167 9.48 -5.97 -14.20
C GLU A 167 8.23 -5.28 -14.76
N GLU A 168 7.36 -6.02 -15.46
CA GLU A 168 6.07 -5.48 -15.95
C GLU A 168 5.18 -4.99 -14.81
N LEU A 169 5.07 -5.76 -13.73
CA LEU A 169 4.25 -5.40 -12.58
C LEU A 169 4.75 -4.14 -11.88
N LEU A 170 6.06 -3.87 -11.90
CA LEU A 170 6.65 -2.62 -11.38
C LEU A 170 6.37 -1.44 -12.31
N GLU A 171 6.43 -1.65 -13.63
CA GLU A 171 6.12 -0.64 -14.64
C GLU A 171 4.65 -0.21 -14.56
N HIS A 172 3.74 -1.17 -14.36
CA HIS A 172 2.28 -0.96 -14.33
C HIS A 172 1.65 -1.06 -12.95
N LYS A 173 2.43 -0.87 -11.88
CA LYS A 173 2.00 -0.99 -10.46
C LYS A 173 0.69 -0.27 -10.12
N GLU A 174 0.34 0.80 -10.82
CA GLU A 174 -0.90 1.56 -10.67
C GLU A 174 -2.18 0.71 -10.87
N ASP A 175 -2.11 -0.40 -11.60
CA ASP A 175 -3.26 -1.30 -11.83
C ASP A 175 -3.54 -2.28 -10.67
N GLY A 176 -2.62 -2.41 -9.71
CA GLY A 176 -2.77 -3.24 -8.52
C GLY A 176 -2.40 -4.72 -8.71
N ARG A 177 -2.08 -5.18 -9.93
CA ARG A 177 -1.62 -6.56 -10.19
C ARG A 177 -0.38 -6.91 -9.38
N ILE A 178 0.51 -5.94 -9.13
CA ILE A 178 1.69 -6.13 -8.27
C ILE A 178 1.33 -6.52 -6.83
N LYS A 179 0.24 -5.97 -6.29
CA LYS A 179 -0.25 -6.29 -4.95
C LYS A 179 -0.88 -7.69 -4.92
N LEU A 180 -1.67 -8.01 -5.94
CA LEU A 180 -2.27 -9.34 -6.10
C LEU A 180 -1.19 -10.42 -6.22
N PHE A 181 -0.15 -10.18 -7.02
CA PHE A 181 1.03 -11.05 -7.14
C PHE A 181 1.70 -11.28 -5.79
N LEU A 182 2.00 -10.19 -5.05
CA LEU A 182 2.61 -10.29 -3.72
C LEU A 182 1.77 -11.13 -2.76
N ILE A 183 0.46 -10.88 -2.69
CA ILE A 183 -0.47 -11.64 -1.85
C ILE A 183 -0.46 -13.12 -2.24
N ALA A 184 -0.56 -13.43 -3.53
CA ALA A 184 -0.57 -14.80 -4.01
C ALA A 184 0.73 -15.56 -3.65
N GLN A 185 1.89 -14.94 -3.87
CA GLN A 185 3.19 -15.53 -3.57
C GLN A 185 3.37 -15.74 -2.06
N CYS A 186 3.07 -14.72 -1.23
CA CYS A 186 3.23 -14.84 0.22
C CYS A 186 2.23 -15.83 0.84
N LEU A 187 0.99 -15.91 0.36
CA LEU A 187 0.02 -16.90 0.84
C LEU A 187 0.40 -18.32 0.40
N LYS A 188 0.93 -18.49 -0.82
CA LYS A 188 1.51 -19.77 -1.26
C LYS A 188 2.65 -20.19 -0.33
N ALA A 189 3.58 -19.30 -0.04
CA ALA A 189 4.68 -19.55 0.88
C ALA A 189 4.20 -19.91 2.29
N ARG A 190 3.21 -19.17 2.82
CA ARG A 190 2.61 -19.50 4.12
C ARG A 190 2.00 -20.88 4.19
N ARG A 191 1.35 -21.33 3.11
CA ARG A 191 0.76 -22.67 3.03
C ARG A 191 1.84 -23.75 2.94
N GLU A 192 2.90 -23.49 2.19
CA GLU A 192 4.01 -24.42 2.00
C GLU A 192 4.85 -24.60 3.27
N TYR A 193 5.12 -23.50 3.99
CA TYR A 193 5.93 -23.49 5.21
C TYR A 193 5.08 -23.25 6.47
N LEU A 194 3.93 -23.93 6.55
CA LEU A 194 2.88 -23.66 7.55
C LEU A 194 3.40 -23.56 8.99
N SER A 195 4.24 -24.50 9.42
CA SER A 195 4.78 -24.54 10.79
C SER A 195 5.61 -23.31 11.17
N ILE A 196 6.35 -22.74 10.21
CA ILE A 196 7.14 -21.52 10.43
C ILE A 196 6.21 -20.36 10.79
N PHE A 197 5.08 -20.23 10.08
CA PHE A 197 4.18 -19.11 10.22
C PHE A 197 3.13 -19.29 11.31
N GLN A 198 2.73 -20.53 11.59
CA GLN A 198 1.74 -20.88 12.60
C GLN A 198 2.38 -20.91 14.00
N ASP A 199 3.49 -21.63 14.15
CA ASP A 199 4.07 -21.97 15.45
C ASP A 199 5.45 -21.33 15.66
N GLY A 200 6.06 -20.76 14.63
CA GLY A 200 7.42 -20.22 14.72
C GLY A 200 7.52 -18.95 15.57
N ASP A 201 8.59 -18.86 16.35
CA ASP A 201 8.92 -17.72 17.21
C ASP A 201 9.17 -16.46 16.38
N TYR A 202 8.80 -15.30 16.93
CA TYR A 202 9.06 -14.00 16.32
C TYR A 202 10.37 -13.41 16.86
N GLN A 203 11.31 -13.12 15.98
CA GLN A 203 12.56 -12.46 16.33
C GLN A 203 12.75 -11.18 15.50
N PRO A 204 12.79 -9.98 16.12
CA PRO A 204 13.19 -8.78 15.40
C PRO A 204 14.65 -8.89 14.96
N LEU A 205 14.97 -8.43 13.75
CA LEU A 205 16.32 -8.43 13.22
C LEU A 205 16.81 -6.99 13.07
N GLU A 206 18.05 -6.75 13.49
CA GLU A 206 18.68 -5.43 13.39
C GLU A 206 19.08 -5.14 11.96
N VAL A 207 18.66 -3.98 11.45
CA VAL A 207 19.12 -3.42 10.17
C VAL A 207 20.24 -2.44 10.46
N THR A 208 21.31 -2.51 9.69
CA THR A 208 22.53 -1.71 9.81
C THR A 208 22.86 -1.05 8.46
N GLY A 209 23.82 -0.12 8.44
CA GLY A 209 24.20 0.63 7.23
C GLY A 209 23.41 1.94 7.04
N LYS A 210 23.61 2.58 5.88
CA LYS A 210 23.12 3.95 5.62
C LYS A 210 21.61 4.15 5.78
N PHE A 211 20.80 3.16 5.42
CA PHE A 211 19.34 3.26 5.42
C PHE A 211 18.69 2.33 6.47
N ASN A 212 19.36 2.13 7.61
CA ASN A 212 18.89 1.25 8.69
C ASN A 212 17.45 1.54 9.17
N ASP A 213 17.09 2.82 9.34
CA ASP A 213 15.77 3.26 9.80
C ASP A 213 14.67 3.12 8.73
N CYS A 214 15.06 2.82 7.49
CA CYS A 214 14.16 2.73 6.35
C CYS A 214 13.71 1.30 6.04
N ALA A 215 13.97 0.33 6.91
CA ALA A 215 13.46 -1.03 6.76
C ALA A 215 13.04 -1.65 8.10
N ILE A 216 12.05 -2.53 8.04
CA ILE A 216 11.64 -3.41 9.14
C ILE A 216 12.01 -4.83 8.72
N ALA A 217 12.74 -5.54 9.58
CA ALA A 217 13.11 -6.93 9.35
C ALA A 217 12.81 -7.78 10.58
N PHE A 218 12.26 -8.98 10.36
CA PHE A 218 12.08 -9.97 11.42
C PHE A 218 12.11 -11.39 10.87
N ALA A 219 12.52 -12.33 11.71
CA ALA A 219 12.46 -13.76 11.46
C ALA A 219 11.23 -14.40 12.12
N ARG A 220 10.70 -15.42 11.47
CA ARG A 220 9.83 -16.46 12.03
C ARG A 220 10.60 -17.76 12.01
N GLN A 221 10.84 -18.37 13.17
CA GLN A 221 11.68 -19.56 13.26
C GLN A 221 10.94 -20.71 13.93
N SER A 222 10.93 -21.87 13.29
CA SER A 222 10.43 -23.13 13.86
C SER A 222 11.48 -24.23 13.72
N GLN A 223 11.18 -25.42 14.25
CA GLN A 223 12.04 -26.59 14.05
C GLN A 223 12.20 -26.97 12.57
N GLN A 224 11.22 -26.64 11.73
CA GLN A 224 11.19 -27.03 10.31
C GLN A 224 11.81 -25.99 9.36
N GLY A 225 12.20 -24.83 9.87
CA GLY A 225 12.83 -23.80 9.05
C GLY A 225 12.69 -22.40 9.62
N THR A 226 13.21 -21.45 8.84
CA THR A 226 13.13 -20.02 9.14
C THR A 226 12.57 -19.26 7.94
N ALA A 227 11.79 -18.22 8.20
CA ALA A 227 11.39 -17.22 7.21
C ALA A 227 11.81 -15.83 7.70
N ILE A 228 12.33 -14.98 6.82
CA ILE A 228 12.67 -13.58 7.11
C ILE A 228 11.82 -12.67 6.24
N ALA A 229 11.08 -11.76 6.86
CA ALA A 229 10.35 -10.70 6.17
C ALA A 229 11.15 -9.40 6.21
N ILE A 230 11.30 -8.75 5.05
CA ILE A 230 12.00 -7.47 4.88
C ILE A 230 11.06 -6.49 4.20
N ALA A 231 10.60 -5.50 4.96
CA ALA A 231 9.63 -4.50 4.53
C ALA A 231 10.21 -3.09 4.67
N PRO A 232 10.56 -2.42 3.55
CA PRO A 232 10.97 -1.02 3.57
C PRO A 232 9.90 -0.07 4.13
N ARG A 233 10.34 1.07 4.65
CA ARG A 233 9.50 2.15 5.16
C ARG A 233 10.14 3.50 4.83
N PHE A 234 9.37 4.57 5.01
CA PHE A 234 9.85 5.94 4.82
C PHE A 234 10.44 6.21 3.42
N PHE A 235 9.78 5.69 2.36
CA PHE A 235 10.24 5.79 0.97
C PHE A 235 10.58 7.22 0.50
N THR A 236 9.99 8.25 1.09
CA THR A 236 10.33 9.66 0.81
C THR A 236 11.78 10.04 1.15
N HIS A 237 12.44 9.29 2.04
CA HIS A 237 13.87 9.43 2.36
C HIS A 237 14.77 8.54 1.49
N LEU A 238 14.20 7.52 0.84
CA LEU A 238 14.91 6.55 0.01
C LEU A 238 14.95 6.99 -1.45
N ILE A 239 13.80 7.35 -2.01
CA ILE A 239 13.59 7.53 -3.44
C ILE A 239 12.80 8.79 -3.77
N ARG A 240 13.09 9.36 -4.94
CA ARG A 240 12.26 10.36 -5.60
C ARG A 240 11.18 9.66 -6.44
N PRO A 241 10.08 10.35 -6.80
CA PRO A 241 9.12 9.79 -7.74
C PRO A 241 9.80 9.37 -9.05
N ALA A 242 9.38 8.23 -9.61
CA ALA A 242 9.99 7.51 -10.73
C ALA A 242 11.26 6.68 -10.43
N GLU A 243 11.86 6.77 -9.24
CA GLU A 243 12.98 5.89 -8.83
C GLU A 243 12.46 4.62 -8.13
N SER A 244 12.95 3.45 -8.52
CA SER A 244 12.53 2.18 -7.91
C SER A 244 13.26 1.89 -6.58
N PRO A 245 12.57 1.43 -5.51
CA PRO A 245 13.18 1.12 -4.22
C PRO A 245 13.91 -0.24 -4.18
N ILE A 246 14.54 -0.65 -5.28
CA ILE A 246 15.15 -1.98 -5.45
C ILE A 246 16.64 -1.86 -5.76
N GLY A 247 17.40 -2.93 -5.48
CA GLY A 247 18.80 -3.07 -5.88
C GLY A 247 19.75 -2.07 -5.22
N GLU A 248 20.69 -1.55 -6.01
CA GLU A 248 21.88 -0.77 -5.57
C GLU A 248 21.57 0.48 -4.73
N LEU A 249 20.33 0.96 -4.76
CA LEU A 249 19.86 2.04 -3.89
C LEU A 249 20.20 1.77 -2.41
N TRP A 250 20.10 0.51 -1.97
CA TRP A 250 20.26 0.12 -0.57
C TRP A 250 21.70 0.19 -0.08
N GLN A 251 22.69 0.35 -0.96
CA GLN A 251 24.11 0.57 -0.60
C GLN A 251 24.63 -0.50 0.38
N ASP A 252 25.18 -0.06 1.52
CA ASP A 252 25.73 -0.90 2.58
C ASP A 252 24.65 -1.37 3.59
N THR A 253 23.36 -1.16 3.29
CA THR A 253 22.28 -1.54 4.21
C THR A 253 22.13 -3.06 4.26
N ALA A 254 22.19 -3.61 5.47
CA ALA A 254 22.20 -5.05 5.68
C ALA A 254 21.54 -5.43 7.01
N ILE A 255 20.97 -6.64 7.05
CA ILE A 255 20.46 -7.25 8.28
C ILE A 255 21.58 -8.06 8.94
N GLN A 256 21.74 -7.89 10.25
CA GLN A 256 22.60 -8.74 11.05
C GLN A 256 21.90 -10.08 11.30
N LEU A 257 22.53 -11.18 10.88
CA LEU A 257 22.02 -12.52 11.06
C LEU A 257 22.76 -13.24 12.19
N PRO A 258 22.02 -13.90 13.10
CA PRO A 258 22.57 -14.94 13.95
C PRO A 258 23.32 -16.01 13.14
N GLU A 259 24.42 -16.56 13.67
CA GLU A 259 25.24 -17.55 12.95
C GLU A 259 24.45 -18.78 12.49
N ASN A 260 23.43 -19.18 13.25
CA ASN A 260 22.56 -20.31 12.94
C ASN A 260 21.59 -20.03 11.77
N LEU A 261 21.57 -18.81 11.23
CA LEU A 261 20.78 -18.37 10.08
C LEU A 261 21.65 -18.09 8.84
N ALA A 262 22.94 -18.45 8.88
CA ALA A 262 23.79 -18.45 7.69
C ALA A 262 23.39 -19.57 6.72
N GLY A 263 23.58 -19.33 5.42
CA GLY A 263 23.27 -20.30 4.37
C GLY A 263 22.67 -19.67 3.12
N THR A 264 22.03 -20.50 2.31
CA THR A 264 21.35 -20.06 1.10
C THR A 264 19.86 -19.92 1.39
N TRP A 265 19.34 -18.73 1.20
CA TRP A 265 17.94 -18.39 1.31
C TRP A 265 17.26 -18.41 -0.06
N THR A 266 15.97 -18.68 -0.10
CA THR A 266 15.15 -18.50 -1.30
C THR A 266 14.16 -17.37 -1.06
N ASN A 267 14.11 -16.39 -1.95
CA ASN A 267 13.06 -15.38 -1.93
C ASN A 267 11.76 -16.01 -2.44
N ALA A 268 10.78 -16.23 -1.56
CA ALA A 268 9.50 -16.86 -1.89
C ALA A 268 8.63 -16.02 -2.85
N ILE A 269 8.95 -14.74 -3.05
CA ILE A 269 8.25 -13.86 -3.99
C ILE A 269 8.82 -14.04 -5.40
N THR A 270 10.15 -14.01 -5.57
CA THR A 270 10.83 -14.00 -6.88
C THR A 270 11.51 -15.31 -7.27
N HIS A 271 11.49 -16.29 -6.35
CA HIS A 271 12.18 -17.59 -6.43
C HIS A 271 13.70 -17.51 -6.61
N GLN A 272 14.32 -16.34 -6.39
CA GLN A 272 15.77 -16.17 -6.49
C GLN A 272 16.46 -16.67 -5.22
N SER A 273 17.65 -17.24 -5.39
CA SER A 273 18.49 -17.67 -4.28
C SER A 273 19.43 -16.56 -3.83
N LEU A 274 19.58 -16.41 -2.52
CA LEU A 274 20.43 -15.41 -1.89
C LEU A 274 21.36 -16.09 -0.86
N PRO A 275 22.68 -16.09 -1.08
CA PRO A 275 23.61 -16.51 -0.05
C PRO A 275 23.68 -15.45 1.06
N ALA A 276 23.69 -15.88 2.31
CA ALA A 276 23.91 -15.02 3.47
C ALA A 276 24.89 -15.69 4.43
N THR A 277 25.70 -14.86 5.10
CA THR A 277 26.63 -15.30 6.14
C THR A 277 26.15 -14.74 7.48
N THR A 278 26.98 -13.99 8.21
CA THR A 278 26.56 -13.23 9.40
C THR A 278 25.77 -11.97 9.04
N THR A 279 25.74 -11.60 7.76
CA THR A 279 24.97 -10.46 7.26
C THR A 279 24.17 -10.81 6.01
N LEU A 280 23.02 -10.17 5.83
CA LEU A 280 22.15 -10.29 4.67
C LEU A 280 21.95 -8.91 4.02
N SER A 281 22.42 -8.76 2.78
CA SER A 281 22.37 -7.47 2.06
C SER A 281 20.96 -7.14 1.58
N LEU A 282 20.48 -5.91 1.85
CA LEU A 282 19.20 -5.44 1.30
C LEU A 282 19.29 -5.19 -0.21
N THR A 283 20.46 -4.80 -0.73
CA THR A 283 20.70 -4.65 -2.17
C THR A 283 20.37 -5.94 -2.93
N GLN A 284 20.79 -7.08 -2.38
CA GLN A 284 20.55 -8.38 -3.00
C GLN A 284 19.14 -8.91 -2.68
N ALA A 285 18.69 -8.78 -1.43
CA ALA A 285 17.37 -9.28 -1.02
C ALA A 285 16.21 -8.56 -1.74
N LEU A 286 16.37 -7.26 -1.98
CA LEU A 286 15.42 -6.39 -2.66
C LEU A 286 15.88 -6.08 -4.09
N GLN A 287 16.66 -6.95 -4.72
CA GLN A 287 17.21 -6.70 -6.06
C GLN A 287 16.11 -6.56 -7.12
N HIS A 288 15.08 -7.39 -7.05
CA HIS A 288 14.03 -7.48 -8.07
C HIS A 288 12.67 -7.00 -7.59
N PHE A 289 12.39 -7.03 -6.28
CA PHE A 289 11.07 -6.69 -5.74
C PHE A 289 11.19 -5.75 -4.54
N PRO A 290 10.24 -4.80 -4.33
CA PRO A 290 10.33 -3.78 -3.27
C PRO A 290 10.30 -4.32 -1.83
N VAL A 291 9.92 -5.59 -1.65
CA VAL A 291 9.87 -6.28 -0.36
C VAL A 291 10.40 -7.70 -0.55
N ALA A 292 10.84 -8.36 0.52
CA ALA A 292 11.31 -9.74 0.44
C ALA A 292 10.71 -10.62 1.53
N LEU A 293 10.32 -11.83 1.14
CA LEU A 293 10.03 -12.94 2.06
C LEU A 293 11.03 -14.05 1.76
N LEU A 294 12.06 -14.16 2.58
CA LEU A 294 13.09 -15.18 2.42
C LEU A 294 12.71 -16.40 3.24
N VAL A 295 12.95 -17.59 2.71
CA VAL A 295 12.70 -18.87 3.40
C VAL A 295 13.92 -19.77 3.31
N GLN A 296 14.16 -20.50 4.40
CA GLN A 296 15.18 -21.53 4.50
C GLN A 296 14.59 -22.70 5.30
N PRO A 297 14.20 -23.81 4.65
CA PRO A 297 13.74 -24.99 5.36
C PRO A 297 14.90 -25.66 6.10
N HIS A 298 14.64 -26.20 7.29
CA HIS A 298 15.57 -27.08 7.99
C HIS A 298 15.24 -28.53 7.60
N SER A 299 16.29 -29.33 7.37
CA SER A 299 16.18 -30.76 7.06
C SER A 299 15.80 -31.58 8.28
#